data_AF-A0A7V3RED6-F1
#
_entry.id   AF-A0A7V3RED6-F1
#
_cell.length_a   1.000
_cell.length_b   1.000
_cell.length_c   1.000
_cell.angle_alpha   90.00
_cell.angle_beta   90.00
_cell.angle_gamma   90.00
#
_symmetry.space_group_name_H-M   'P 1'
#
loop_
_entity.id
_entity.type
_entity.pdbx_description
1 polymer ?
#
loop_
_entity_poly.entity_id
_entity_poly.type
_entity_poly.pdbx_seq_one_letter_code
_entity_poly.pdbx_strand_id
1 'polypeptide(L)'
;MRKALIVSIAVVAVFLMGSLAMATTFTDVSTSSVYATAVNVISNDNIMSGVNGLFQGTSTVDRYQLAQTAFNLLNYLEQDPSIAKASDLEALQSTVGELQQKLNSTDSIVVTLENQVDILTVVSEQLKKATAAASATAGKALIMANINNNMIANMNREIAGLTGQVNDLQSSLSSFKTEVASTTQRLTQMINDNAMFLYKKIDLVNQQVTKNTTAIASLTTALNNLSAQEANDIQVLTTQLNTTSNYLENQISFVKSDLVNTRNQLTNDISNTKTALESQINTVNNRATTAAWIGVAGIAVGTFALGIFLYWVWYLFPQY
;
A
#
# COMPACT_ATOMS: atom_id res chain seq x y z
N MET A 1 -73.40 14.34 -73.27
CA MET A 1 -73.31 15.62 -74.00
C MET A 1 -73.17 15.51 -75.53
N ARG A 2 -72.84 14.34 -76.12
CA ARG A 2 -72.71 14.19 -77.59
C ARG A 2 -74.01 14.32 -78.40
N LYS A 3 -75.19 14.21 -77.78
CA LYS A 3 -76.48 14.20 -78.50
C LYS A 3 -77.13 15.57 -78.68
N ALA A 4 -76.78 16.58 -77.88
CA ALA A 4 -77.40 17.91 -77.99
C ALA A 4 -76.71 18.77 -79.07
N LEU A 5 -75.37 18.71 -79.17
CA LEU A 5 -74.59 19.55 -80.08
C LEU A 5 -74.81 19.25 -81.57
N ILE A 6 -75.02 17.98 -81.91
CA ILE A 6 -75.29 17.53 -83.29
C ILE A 6 -76.72 17.91 -83.72
N VAL A 7 -77.64 18.05 -82.76
CA VAL A 7 -79.02 18.42 -83.05
C VAL A 7 -79.14 19.93 -83.27
N SER A 8 -78.42 20.78 -82.54
CA SER A 8 -78.58 22.24 -82.67
C SER A 8 -78.09 22.81 -84.00
N ILE A 9 -76.95 22.33 -84.53
CA ILE A 9 -76.43 22.76 -85.85
C ILE A 9 -77.25 22.12 -86.99
N ALA A 10 -77.72 20.88 -86.81
CA ALA A 10 -78.62 20.24 -87.77
C ALA A 10 -80.00 20.94 -87.82
N VAL A 11 -80.46 21.57 -86.74
CA VAL A 11 -81.75 22.27 -86.71
C VAL A 11 -81.68 23.64 -87.39
N VAL A 12 -80.56 24.37 -87.30
CA VAL A 12 -80.40 25.68 -87.97
C VAL A 12 -80.26 25.54 -89.50
N ALA A 13 -79.68 24.45 -90.00
CA ALA A 13 -79.57 24.20 -91.45
C ALA A 13 -80.86 23.64 -92.11
N VAL A 14 -81.87 23.23 -91.33
CA VAL A 14 -83.09 22.59 -91.85
C VAL A 14 -84.23 23.58 -92.17
N PHE A 15 -84.13 24.86 -91.78
CA PHE A 15 -85.27 25.79 -91.88
C PHE A 15 -85.17 26.97 -92.86
N LEU A 16 -84.05 27.14 -93.56
CA LEU A 16 -83.92 27.99 -94.76
C LEU A 16 -84.56 27.28 -95.99
N MET A 17 -85.90 27.25 -96.05
CA MET A 17 -86.64 26.78 -97.22
C MET A 17 -87.28 27.96 -97.94
N GLY A 18 -86.62 28.41 -99.01
CA GLY A 18 -87.04 29.56 -99.79
C GLY A 18 -86.40 29.71 -101.18
N SER A 19 -85.88 28.65 -101.82
CA SER A 19 -85.73 28.64 -103.29
C SER A 19 -85.53 27.21 -103.81
N LEU A 20 -86.26 26.84 -104.87
CA LEU A 20 -86.00 25.61 -105.64
C LEU A 20 -84.82 25.90 -106.59
N ALA A 21 -83.59 25.59 -106.16
CA ALA A 21 -82.41 25.61 -107.01
C ALA A 21 -81.79 24.21 -107.11
N MET A 22 -81.37 23.85 -108.33
CA MET A 22 -80.89 22.52 -108.77
C MET A 22 -79.92 21.87 -107.78
N ALA A 23 -80.15 20.61 -107.43
CA ALA A 23 -79.32 19.86 -106.48
C ALA A 23 -77.93 19.56 -107.05
N THR A 24 -76.87 20.11 -106.43
CA THR A 24 -75.54 19.51 -106.52
C THR A 24 -75.57 18.15 -105.81
N THR A 25 -75.18 17.06 -106.47
CA THR A 25 -75.22 15.71 -105.86
C THR A 25 -73.82 15.30 -105.42
N PHE A 26 -73.59 15.25 -104.11
CA PHE A 26 -72.36 14.69 -103.54
C PHE A 26 -72.45 13.16 -103.49
N THR A 27 -71.44 12.48 -104.01
CA THR A 27 -71.45 11.02 -104.15
C THR A 27 -71.36 10.26 -102.82
N ASP A 28 -70.87 10.91 -101.77
CA ASP A 28 -70.80 10.39 -100.40
C ASP A 28 -72.01 10.74 -99.53
N VAL A 29 -73.00 11.46 -100.06
CA VAL A 29 -74.24 11.81 -99.36
C VAL A 29 -75.40 11.09 -100.01
N SER A 30 -75.78 9.95 -99.43
CA SER A 30 -76.94 9.17 -99.88
C SER A 30 -78.20 10.04 -99.94
N THR A 31 -78.97 9.95 -101.03
CA THR A 31 -80.23 10.69 -101.21
C THR A 31 -81.29 10.35 -100.17
N SER A 32 -81.18 9.20 -99.49
CA SER A 32 -82.04 8.79 -98.37
C SER A 32 -81.51 9.19 -96.98
N SER A 33 -80.36 9.86 -96.91
CA SER A 33 -79.77 10.31 -95.63
C SER A 33 -80.60 11.43 -95.01
N VAL A 34 -80.74 11.40 -93.68
CA VAL A 34 -81.39 12.47 -92.90
C VAL A 34 -80.67 13.83 -93.03
N TYR A 35 -79.43 13.82 -93.51
CA TYR A 35 -78.63 15.03 -93.74
C TYR A 35 -78.59 15.47 -95.22
N ALA A 36 -79.11 14.66 -96.16
CA ALA A 36 -79.00 14.92 -97.60
C ALA A 36 -79.62 16.27 -98.01
N THR A 37 -80.78 16.59 -97.45
CA THR A 37 -81.45 17.87 -97.67
C THR A 37 -80.61 19.03 -97.16
N ALA A 38 -80.10 18.95 -95.93
CA ALA A 38 -79.28 20.01 -95.34
C ALA A 38 -77.98 20.24 -96.13
N VAL A 39 -77.32 19.17 -96.56
CA VAL A 39 -76.10 19.22 -97.39
C VAL A 39 -76.35 19.90 -98.74
N ASN A 40 -77.46 19.57 -99.42
CA ASN A 40 -77.80 20.19 -100.69
C ASN A 40 -78.09 21.69 -100.53
N VAL A 41 -78.81 22.08 -99.46
CA VAL A 41 -79.12 23.49 -99.17
C VAL A 41 -77.83 24.28 -98.94
N ILE A 42 -77.01 23.89 -97.97
CA ILE A 42 -75.78 24.62 -97.62
C ILE A 42 -74.74 24.65 -98.75
N SER A 43 -74.75 23.68 -99.65
CA SER A 43 -73.86 23.68 -100.81
C SER A 43 -74.40 24.52 -101.97
N ASN A 44 -75.70 24.46 -102.26
CA ASN A 44 -76.31 25.25 -103.31
C ASN A 44 -76.29 26.75 -102.99
N ASP A 45 -76.41 27.09 -101.72
CA ASP A 45 -76.34 28.45 -101.20
C ASP A 45 -74.89 28.97 -101.01
N ASN A 46 -73.89 28.19 -101.45
CA ASN A 46 -72.45 28.47 -101.30
C ASN A 46 -71.97 28.69 -99.85
N ILE A 47 -72.74 28.21 -98.86
CA ILE A 47 -72.40 28.31 -97.43
C ILE A 47 -71.24 27.36 -97.10
N MET A 48 -71.30 26.11 -97.57
CA MET A 48 -70.23 25.11 -97.41
C MET A 48 -70.08 24.32 -98.69
N SER A 49 -68.86 24.23 -99.24
CA SER A 49 -68.59 23.46 -100.45
C SER A 49 -67.87 22.14 -100.13
N GLY A 50 -68.20 21.11 -100.90
CA GLY A 50 -67.45 19.87 -100.90
C GLY A 50 -66.15 19.97 -101.69
N VAL A 51 -65.26 18.99 -101.48
CA VAL A 51 -63.97 18.89 -102.17
C VAL A 51 -64.02 17.69 -103.10
N ASN A 52 -63.73 17.89 -104.39
CA ASN A 52 -63.67 16.84 -105.41
C ASN A 52 -64.97 16.02 -105.58
N GLY A 53 -66.14 16.68 -105.49
CA GLY A 53 -67.43 16.01 -105.66
C GLY A 53 -67.90 15.18 -104.44
N LEU A 54 -67.22 15.32 -103.30
CA LEU A 54 -67.57 14.73 -102.01
C LEU A 54 -67.84 15.83 -100.98
N PHE A 55 -68.86 15.68 -100.15
CA PHE A 55 -69.18 16.61 -99.07
C PHE A 55 -68.26 16.43 -97.85
N GLN A 56 -67.77 15.20 -97.61
CA GLN A 56 -66.86 14.82 -96.54
C GLN A 56 -67.42 14.96 -95.11
N GLY A 57 -68.67 14.56 -94.88
CA GLY A 57 -69.37 14.75 -93.60
C GLY A 57 -68.75 14.08 -92.36
N THR A 58 -67.78 13.17 -92.51
CA THR A 58 -67.04 12.54 -91.41
C THR A 58 -65.65 13.14 -91.17
N SER A 59 -65.20 14.05 -92.03
CA SER A 59 -63.91 14.74 -91.89
C SER A 59 -63.98 15.78 -90.79
N THR A 60 -62.90 15.95 -90.03
CA THR A 60 -62.80 17.01 -89.03
C THR A 60 -62.64 18.37 -89.71
N VAL A 61 -63.53 19.31 -89.41
CA VAL A 61 -63.47 20.70 -89.89
C VAL A 61 -62.38 21.44 -89.10
N ASP A 62 -61.41 22.04 -89.79
CA ASP A 62 -60.39 22.87 -89.14
C ASP A 62 -60.92 24.30 -88.84
N ARG A 63 -60.15 25.08 -88.08
CA ARG A 63 -60.56 26.44 -87.67
C ARG A 63 -60.74 27.40 -88.86
N TYR A 64 -60.01 27.20 -89.97
CA TYR A 64 -60.10 28.05 -91.15
C TYR A 64 -61.32 27.70 -91.99
N GLN A 65 -61.60 26.41 -92.17
CA GLN A 65 -62.80 25.92 -92.86
C GLN A 65 -64.07 26.34 -92.13
N LEU A 66 -64.09 26.23 -90.79
CA LEU A 66 -65.23 26.68 -89.99
C LEU A 66 -65.43 28.20 -90.10
N ALA A 67 -64.35 28.99 -90.07
CA ALA A 67 -64.41 30.44 -90.23
C ALA A 67 -64.91 30.85 -91.63
N GLN A 68 -64.47 30.16 -92.69
CA GLN A 68 -64.93 30.40 -94.06
C GLN A 68 -66.41 30.06 -94.23
N THR A 69 -66.87 28.93 -93.70
CA THR A 69 -68.29 28.57 -93.72
C THR A 69 -69.15 29.56 -92.94
N ALA A 70 -68.68 30.01 -91.77
CA ALA A 70 -69.39 31.04 -91.01
C ALA A 70 -69.47 32.37 -91.76
N PHE A 71 -68.38 32.78 -92.44
CA PHE A 71 -68.35 33.98 -93.28
C PHE A 71 -69.31 33.88 -94.47
N ASN A 72 -69.33 32.74 -95.17
CA ASN A 72 -70.24 32.51 -96.29
C ASN A 72 -71.71 32.48 -95.85
N LEU A 73 -71.99 31.87 -94.69
CA LEU A 73 -73.32 31.87 -94.09
C LEU A 73 -73.80 33.29 -93.77
N LEU A 74 -72.94 34.12 -93.16
CA LEU A 74 -73.28 35.51 -92.86
C LEU A 74 -73.55 36.32 -94.13
N ASN A 75 -72.70 36.15 -95.15
CA ASN A 75 -72.83 36.85 -96.42
C ASN A 75 -74.08 36.42 -97.23
N TYR A 76 -74.51 35.17 -97.08
CA TYR A 76 -75.78 34.67 -97.64
C TYR A 76 -77.00 35.28 -96.92
N LEU A 77 -76.96 35.36 -95.58
CA LEU A 77 -78.02 35.94 -94.77
C LEU A 77 -78.14 37.47 -94.94
N GLU A 78 -77.05 38.17 -95.27
CA GLU A 78 -77.08 39.62 -95.59
C GLU A 78 -77.75 39.95 -96.93
N GLN A 79 -77.80 39.00 -97.88
CA GLN A 79 -78.34 39.22 -99.23
C GLN A 79 -79.88 39.11 -99.32
N ASP A 80 -80.53 38.39 -98.41
CA ASP A 80 -82.00 38.36 -98.26
C ASP A 80 -82.39 38.14 -96.78
N PRO A 81 -82.78 39.20 -96.06
CA PRO A 81 -83.12 39.13 -94.63
C PRO A 81 -84.35 38.28 -94.31
N SER A 82 -85.17 37.89 -95.30
CA SER A 82 -86.44 37.19 -95.09
C SER A 82 -86.30 35.67 -94.94
N ILE A 83 -85.12 35.11 -95.27
CA ILE A 83 -84.87 33.66 -95.26
C ILE A 83 -84.44 33.16 -93.87
N ALA A 84 -83.91 34.05 -93.02
CA ALA A 84 -83.67 33.76 -91.61
C ALA A 84 -84.97 33.90 -90.82
N LYS A 85 -85.70 32.80 -90.60
CA LYS A 85 -86.90 32.85 -89.74
C LYS A 85 -86.47 33.21 -88.31
N ALA A 86 -87.23 34.09 -87.65
CA ALA A 86 -86.92 34.56 -86.30
C ALA A 86 -86.66 33.42 -85.29
N SER A 87 -87.35 32.28 -85.44
CA SER A 87 -87.16 31.06 -84.63
C SER A 87 -85.76 30.46 -84.70
N ASP A 88 -85.08 30.59 -85.84
CA ASP A 88 -83.77 29.96 -86.08
C ASP A 88 -82.65 30.81 -85.46
N LEU A 89 -82.81 32.14 -85.49
CA LEU A 89 -81.97 33.06 -84.72
C LEU A 89 -82.11 32.83 -83.22
N GLU A 90 -83.32 32.58 -82.71
CA GLU A 90 -83.56 32.25 -81.30
C GLU A 90 -82.88 30.93 -80.89
N ALA A 91 -82.96 29.89 -81.72
CA ALA A 91 -82.30 28.60 -81.46
C ALA A 91 -80.76 28.71 -81.49
N LEU A 92 -80.21 29.49 -82.43
CA LEU A 92 -78.78 29.77 -82.50
C LEU A 92 -78.31 30.60 -81.29
N GLN A 93 -79.06 31.64 -80.90
CA GLN A 93 -78.79 32.42 -79.69
C GLN A 93 -78.81 31.55 -78.43
N SER A 94 -79.77 30.62 -78.33
CA SER A 94 -79.83 29.65 -77.23
C SER A 94 -78.59 28.75 -77.21
N THR A 95 -78.19 28.21 -78.36
CA THR A 95 -77.00 27.35 -78.49
C THR A 95 -75.72 28.11 -78.16
N VAL A 96 -75.58 29.34 -78.64
CA VAL A 96 -74.47 30.24 -78.32
C VAL A 96 -74.43 30.52 -76.82
N GLY A 97 -75.58 30.79 -76.19
CA GLY A 97 -75.70 30.98 -74.75
C GLY A 97 -75.27 29.75 -73.94
N GLU A 98 -75.68 28.55 -74.35
CA GLU A 98 -75.24 27.29 -73.71
C GLU A 98 -73.74 27.04 -73.86
N LEU A 99 -73.19 27.29 -75.04
CA LEU A 99 -71.75 27.17 -75.30
C LEU A 99 -70.96 28.15 -74.44
N GLN A 100 -71.43 29.38 -74.32
CA GLN A 100 -70.82 30.40 -73.48
C GLN A 100 -70.85 30.01 -72.01
N GLN A 101 -71.97 29.43 -71.52
CA GLN A 101 -72.06 28.94 -70.15
C GLN A 101 -71.10 27.76 -69.88
N LYS A 102 -70.97 26.84 -70.83
CA LYS A 102 -70.02 25.71 -70.74
C LYS A 102 -68.57 26.18 -70.79
N LEU A 103 -68.26 27.19 -71.62
CA LEU A 103 -66.95 27.80 -71.68
C LEU A 103 -66.59 28.44 -70.34
N ASN A 104 -67.48 29.25 -69.77
CA ASN A 104 -67.28 29.87 -68.46
C ASN A 104 -67.09 28.82 -67.35
N SER A 105 -67.84 27.71 -67.42
CA SER A 105 -67.67 26.59 -66.48
C SER A 105 -66.31 25.91 -66.63
N THR A 106 -65.84 25.76 -67.88
CA THR A 106 -64.52 25.18 -68.19
C THR A 106 -63.40 26.08 -67.69
N ASP A 107 -63.48 27.39 -67.90
CA ASP A 107 -62.51 28.36 -67.39
C ASP A 107 -62.41 28.29 -65.86
N SER A 108 -63.56 28.20 -65.18
CA SER A 108 -63.59 28.04 -63.73
C SER A 108 -62.91 26.74 -63.26
N ILE A 109 -63.08 25.64 -64.00
CA ILE A 109 -62.39 24.37 -63.74
C ILE A 109 -60.88 24.51 -63.99
N VAL A 110 -60.46 25.17 -65.07
CA VAL A 110 -59.04 25.40 -65.39
C VAL A 110 -58.36 26.19 -64.27
N VAL A 111 -58.97 27.30 -63.84
CA VAL A 111 -58.46 28.10 -62.71
C VAL A 111 -58.35 27.25 -61.44
N THR A 112 -59.31 26.36 -61.20
CA THR A 112 -59.26 25.45 -60.04
C THR A 112 -58.10 24.44 -60.14
N LEU A 113 -57.87 23.89 -61.32
CA LEU A 113 -56.78 22.94 -61.57
C LEU A 113 -55.40 23.61 -61.46
N GLU A 114 -55.26 24.83 -61.98
CA GLU A 114 -54.05 25.64 -61.83
C GLU A 114 -53.72 25.85 -60.35
N ASN A 115 -54.71 26.28 -59.55
CA ASN A 115 -54.55 26.41 -58.10
C ASN A 115 -54.14 25.10 -57.41
N GLN A 116 -54.69 23.96 -57.84
CA GLN A 116 -54.31 22.65 -57.29
C GLN A 116 -52.88 22.25 -57.65
N VAL A 117 -52.42 22.56 -58.87
CA VAL A 117 -51.03 22.32 -59.31
C VAL A 117 -50.04 23.15 -58.50
N ASP A 118 -50.36 24.41 -58.20
CA ASP A 118 -49.53 25.27 -57.36
C ASP A 118 -49.39 24.69 -55.94
N ILE A 119 -50.50 24.25 -55.34
CA ILE A 119 -50.48 23.58 -54.03
C ILE A 119 -49.63 22.31 -54.06
N LEU A 120 -49.79 21.46 -55.08
CA LEU A 120 -49.00 20.23 -55.23
C LEU A 120 -47.50 20.52 -55.37
N THR A 121 -47.14 21.61 -56.05
CA THR A 121 -45.75 22.04 -56.19
C THR A 121 -45.16 22.44 -54.84
N VAL A 122 -45.92 23.19 -54.03
CA VAL A 122 -45.50 23.56 -52.66
C VAL A 122 -45.35 22.32 -51.77
N VAL A 123 -46.31 21.39 -51.81
CA VAL A 123 -46.25 20.14 -51.02
C VAL A 123 -45.05 19.28 -51.41
N SER A 124 -44.76 19.16 -52.71
CA SER A 124 -43.59 18.44 -53.22
C SER A 124 -42.28 19.01 -52.65
N GLU A 125 -42.16 20.33 -52.62
CA GLU A 125 -40.98 21.00 -52.08
C GLU A 125 -40.86 20.85 -50.56
N GLN A 126 -41.98 20.91 -49.83
CA GLN A 126 -42.02 20.64 -48.40
C GLN A 126 -41.60 19.20 -48.07
N LEU A 127 -42.06 18.21 -48.84
CA LEU A 127 -41.69 16.80 -48.67
C LEU A 127 -40.20 16.55 -48.92
N LYS A 128 -39.61 17.19 -49.93
CA LYS A 128 -38.15 17.12 -50.18
C LYS A 128 -37.36 17.66 -48.98
N LYS A 129 -37.76 18.82 -48.45
CA LYS A 129 -37.13 19.42 -47.26
C LYS A 129 -37.27 18.53 -46.03
N ALA A 130 -38.47 17.98 -45.79
CA ALA A 130 -38.73 17.08 -44.68
C ALA A 130 -37.88 15.79 -44.77
N THR A 131 -37.76 15.22 -45.96
CA THR A 131 -36.95 14.02 -46.21
C THR A 131 -35.46 14.29 -45.94
N ALA A 132 -34.94 15.42 -46.41
CA ALA A 132 -33.56 15.83 -46.13
C ALA A 132 -33.30 16.03 -44.63
N ALA A 133 -34.23 16.68 -43.91
CA ALA A 133 -34.14 16.88 -42.47
C ALA A 133 -34.21 15.56 -41.68
N ALA A 134 -35.06 14.62 -42.10
CA ALA A 134 -35.16 13.29 -41.52
C ALA A 134 -33.86 12.49 -41.72
N SER A 135 -33.29 12.53 -42.93
CA SER A 135 -32.00 11.88 -43.23
C SER A 135 -30.85 12.47 -42.40
N ALA A 136 -30.78 13.79 -42.27
CA ALA A 136 -29.77 14.45 -41.42
C ALA A 136 -29.93 14.07 -39.94
N THR A 137 -31.16 13.96 -39.45
CA THR A 137 -31.46 13.52 -38.08
C THR A 137 -31.03 12.07 -37.86
N ALA A 138 -31.34 11.18 -38.81
CA ALA A 138 -30.92 9.78 -38.76
C ALA A 138 -29.39 9.65 -38.73
N GLY A 139 -28.68 10.43 -39.54
CA GLY A 139 -27.22 10.47 -39.53
C GLY A 139 -26.65 10.90 -38.17
N LYS A 140 -27.21 11.95 -37.55
CA LYS A 140 -26.81 12.38 -36.19
C LYS A 140 -27.08 11.31 -35.14
N ALA A 141 -28.23 10.64 -35.22
CA ALA A 141 -28.59 9.56 -34.30
C ALA A 141 -27.60 8.38 -34.39
N LEU A 142 -27.18 8.01 -35.61
CA LEU A 142 -26.20 6.95 -35.82
C LEU A 142 -24.82 7.32 -35.24
N ILE A 143 -24.37 8.56 -35.45
CA ILE A 143 -23.11 9.06 -34.88
C ILE A 143 -23.17 9.01 -33.35
N MET A 144 -24.27 9.48 -32.75
CA MET A 144 -24.45 9.45 -31.29
C MET A 144 -24.47 8.01 -30.74
N ALA A 145 -25.15 7.10 -31.42
CA ALA A 145 -25.18 5.69 -31.04
C ALA A 145 -23.76 5.07 -31.06
N ASN A 146 -22.97 5.37 -32.10
CA ASN A 146 -21.59 4.90 -32.19
C ASN A 146 -20.69 5.49 -31.09
N ILE A 147 -20.83 6.78 -30.79
CA ILE A 147 -20.11 7.44 -29.69
C ILE A 147 -20.47 6.76 -28.35
N ASN A 148 -21.76 6.60 -28.08
CA ASN A 148 -22.24 5.97 -26.85
C ASN A 148 -21.73 4.54 -26.70
N ASN A 149 -21.79 3.73 -27.76
CA ASN A 149 -21.30 2.36 -27.76
C ASN A 149 -19.79 2.28 -27.47
N ASN A 150 -19.00 3.17 -28.08
CA ASN A 150 -17.56 3.23 -27.82
C ASN A 150 -17.24 3.68 -26.40
N MET A 151 -17.97 4.68 -25.86
CA MET A 151 -17.80 5.12 -24.48
C MET A 151 -18.14 4.01 -23.49
N ILE A 152 -19.26 3.31 -23.69
CA ILE A 152 -19.66 2.17 -22.85
C ILE A 152 -18.60 1.06 -22.91
N ALA A 153 -18.10 0.73 -24.11
CA ALA A 153 -17.06 -0.29 -24.26
C ALA A 153 -15.75 0.11 -23.56
N ASN A 154 -15.36 1.38 -23.61
CA ASN A 154 -14.19 1.89 -22.90
C ASN A 154 -14.38 1.83 -21.38
N MET A 155 -15.51 2.32 -20.89
CA MET A 155 -15.86 2.27 -19.46
C MET A 155 -15.86 0.83 -18.93
N ASN A 156 -16.42 -0.12 -19.68
CA ASN A 156 -16.42 -1.53 -19.30
C ASN A 156 -15.00 -2.10 -19.20
N ARG A 157 -14.08 -1.71 -20.11
CA ARG A 157 -12.67 -2.12 -20.03
C ARG A 157 -11.97 -1.53 -18.81
N GLU A 158 -12.22 -0.27 -18.51
CA GLU A 158 -11.65 0.40 -17.34
C GLU A 158 -12.17 -0.22 -16.03
N ILE A 159 -13.49 -0.47 -15.93
CA ILE A 159 -14.10 -1.17 -14.79
C ILE A 159 -13.50 -2.56 -14.61
N ALA A 160 -13.30 -3.32 -15.69
CA ALA A 160 -12.66 -4.64 -15.62
C ALA A 160 -11.21 -4.54 -15.13
N GLY A 161 -10.45 -3.55 -15.61
CA GLY A 161 -9.09 -3.28 -15.15
C GLY A 161 -9.02 -2.91 -13.67
N LEU A 162 -9.87 -1.99 -13.21
CA LEU A 162 -10.00 -1.59 -11.81
C LEU A 162 -10.41 -2.77 -10.93
N THR A 163 -11.33 -3.61 -11.41
CA THR A 163 -11.75 -4.83 -10.69
C THR A 163 -10.57 -5.79 -10.50
N GLY A 164 -9.74 -5.97 -11.53
CA GLY A 164 -8.50 -6.76 -11.42
C GLY A 164 -7.55 -6.19 -10.37
N GLN A 165 -7.27 -4.89 -10.43
CA GLN A 165 -6.41 -4.21 -9.45
C GLN A 165 -6.92 -4.36 -8.00
N VAL A 166 -8.23 -4.26 -7.79
CA VAL A 166 -8.85 -4.46 -6.47
C VAL A 166 -8.65 -5.90 -5.98
N ASN A 167 -8.81 -6.91 -6.84
CA ASN A 167 -8.60 -8.30 -6.49
C ASN A 167 -7.13 -8.60 -6.14
N ASP A 168 -6.19 -8.00 -6.87
CA ASP A 168 -4.75 -8.12 -6.60
C ASP A 168 -4.38 -7.48 -5.26
N LEU A 169 -4.94 -6.30 -4.95
CA LEU A 169 -4.77 -5.63 -3.67
C LEU A 169 -5.35 -6.45 -2.50
N GLN A 170 -6.53 -7.04 -2.68
CA GLN A 170 -7.13 -7.94 -1.68
C GLN A 170 -6.25 -9.17 -1.42
N SER A 171 -5.68 -9.76 -2.48
CA SER A 171 -4.77 -10.90 -2.37
C SER A 171 -3.49 -10.50 -1.63
N SER A 172 -2.91 -9.36 -1.98
CA SER A 172 -1.71 -8.81 -1.31
C SER A 172 -1.95 -8.52 0.17
N LEU A 173 -3.13 -7.96 0.50
CA LEU A 173 -3.54 -7.71 1.88
C LEU A 173 -3.67 -9.00 2.70
N SER A 174 -4.23 -10.05 2.09
CA SER A 174 -4.36 -11.38 2.73
C SER A 174 -2.99 -11.99 3.04
N SER A 175 -2.07 -11.94 2.08
CA SER A 175 -0.68 -12.41 2.26
C SER A 175 0.03 -11.62 3.36
N PHE A 176 -0.08 -10.29 3.33
CA PHE A 176 0.52 -9.42 4.35
C PHE A 176 -0.02 -9.71 5.75
N LYS A 177 -1.34 -9.90 5.91
CA LYS A 177 -1.95 -10.26 7.20
C LYS A 177 -1.41 -11.60 7.73
N THR A 178 -1.17 -12.56 6.85
CA THR A 178 -0.58 -13.86 7.19
C THR A 178 0.87 -13.71 7.66
N GLU A 179 1.66 -12.90 6.96
CA GLU A 179 3.07 -12.63 7.32
C GLU A 179 3.19 -11.93 8.68
N VAL A 180 2.31 -10.95 8.95
CA VAL A 180 2.23 -10.29 10.27
C VAL A 180 1.91 -11.31 11.36
N ALA A 181 0.90 -12.16 11.18
CA ALA A 181 0.54 -13.18 12.17
C ALA A 181 1.70 -14.16 12.46
N SER A 182 2.39 -14.62 11.41
CA SER A 182 3.56 -15.50 11.53
C SER A 182 4.71 -14.81 12.27
N THR A 183 4.98 -13.54 11.94
CA THR A 183 6.02 -12.75 12.60
C THR A 183 5.70 -12.53 14.07
N THR A 184 4.46 -12.20 14.41
CA THR A 184 4.00 -12.07 15.79
C THR A 184 4.22 -13.38 16.56
N GLN A 185 3.81 -14.52 15.99
CA GLN A 185 4.00 -15.83 16.62
C GLN A 185 5.49 -16.14 16.86
N ARG A 186 6.35 -15.91 15.86
CA ARG A 186 7.81 -16.10 15.99
C ARG A 186 8.39 -15.23 17.09
N LEU A 187 7.99 -13.96 17.17
CA LEU A 187 8.46 -13.04 18.20
C LEU A 187 8.02 -13.48 19.60
N THR A 188 6.75 -13.88 19.77
CA THR A 188 6.25 -14.44 21.03
C THR A 188 7.04 -15.68 21.45
N GLN A 189 7.33 -16.58 20.52
CA GLN A 189 8.12 -17.77 20.81
C GLN A 189 9.54 -17.42 21.25
N MET A 190 10.23 -16.53 20.52
CA MET A 190 11.58 -16.08 20.88
C MET A 190 11.63 -15.41 22.25
N ILE A 191 10.63 -14.59 22.58
CA ILE A 191 10.54 -13.95 23.91
C ILE A 191 10.41 -15.02 25.00
N ASN A 192 9.52 -16.00 24.82
CA ASN A 192 9.31 -17.07 25.79
C ASN A 192 10.55 -17.95 25.98
N ASP A 193 11.20 -18.32 24.88
CA ASP A 193 12.43 -19.14 24.91
C ASP A 193 13.57 -18.41 25.60
N ASN A 194 13.77 -17.12 25.28
CA ASN A 194 14.78 -16.29 25.93
C ASN A 194 14.49 -16.08 27.41
N ALA A 195 13.24 -15.83 27.79
CA ALA A 195 12.84 -15.69 29.19
C ALA A 195 13.16 -16.98 29.97
N MET A 196 12.78 -18.14 29.42
CA MET A 196 13.04 -19.44 30.05
C MET A 196 14.54 -19.72 30.20
N PHE A 197 15.34 -19.41 29.17
CA PHE A 197 16.79 -19.56 29.22
C PHE A 197 17.42 -18.67 30.29
N LEU A 198 17.02 -17.39 30.33
CA LEU A 198 17.54 -16.44 31.32
C LEU A 198 17.15 -16.84 32.75
N TYR A 199 15.91 -17.29 32.98
CA TYR A 199 15.50 -17.78 34.31
C TYR A 199 16.34 -18.97 34.77
N LYS A 200 16.60 -19.95 33.90
CA LYS A 200 17.47 -21.10 34.23
C LYS A 200 18.90 -20.64 34.56
N LYS A 201 19.45 -19.69 33.79
CA LYS A 201 20.78 -19.14 34.06
C LYS A 201 20.84 -18.41 35.40
N ILE A 202 19.84 -17.58 35.69
CA ILE A 202 19.73 -16.86 36.97
C ILE A 202 19.66 -17.84 38.13
N ASP A 203 18.85 -18.90 38.02
CA ASP A 203 18.73 -19.92 39.06
C ASP A 203 20.07 -20.62 39.33
N LEU A 204 20.78 -21.05 38.28
CA LEU A 204 22.11 -21.66 38.42
C LEU A 204 23.12 -20.71 39.08
N VAL A 205 23.12 -19.44 38.70
CA VAL A 205 23.99 -18.43 39.30
C VAL A 205 23.63 -18.22 40.77
N ASN A 206 22.35 -18.12 41.11
CA ASN A 206 21.88 -17.99 42.49
C ASN A 206 22.31 -19.18 43.35
N GLN A 207 22.17 -20.41 42.86
CA GLN A 207 22.65 -21.60 43.55
C GLN A 207 24.17 -21.56 43.80
N GLN A 208 24.95 -21.11 42.82
CA GLN A 208 26.40 -20.98 42.98
C GLN A 208 26.78 -19.87 43.97
N VAL A 209 26.08 -18.74 43.93
CA VAL A 209 26.25 -17.64 44.89
C VAL A 209 25.97 -18.15 46.30
N THR A 210 24.85 -18.85 46.53
CA THR A 210 24.54 -19.43 47.84
C THR A 210 25.63 -20.38 48.32
N LYS A 211 26.11 -21.31 47.48
CA LYS A 211 27.22 -22.22 47.83
C LYS A 211 28.48 -21.46 48.23
N ASN A 212 28.86 -20.45 47.44
CA ASN A 212 30.03 -19.63 47.73
C ASN A 212 29.87 -18.83 49.02
N THR A 213 28.68 -18.25 49.27
CA THR A 213 28.37 -17.54 50.51
C THR A 213 28.51 -18.46 51.72
N THR A 214 28.00 -19.69 51.66
CA THR A 214 28.17 -20.68 52.74
C THR A 214 29.63 -21.06 52.94
N ALA A 215 30.37 -21.33 51.86
CA ALA A 215 31.79 -21.68 51.93
C ALA A 215 32.63 -20.55 52.56
N ILE A 216 32.38 -19.30 52.18
CA ILE A 216 33.04 -18.12 52.77
C ILE A 216 32.75 -18.06 54.27
N ALA A 217 31.48 -18.21 54.69
CA ALA A 217 31.13 -18.20 56.11
C ALA A 217 31.86 -19.31 56.90
N SER A 218 31.92 -20.53 56.37
CA SER A 218 32.66 -21.63 56.99
C SER A 218 34.15 -21.34 57.10
N LEU A 219 34.77 -20.79 56.05
CA LEU A 219 36.18 -20.40 56.06
C LEU A 219 36.45 -19.26 57.07
N THR A 220 35.56 -18.27 57.17
CA THR A 220 35.64 -17.21 58.17
C THR A 220 35.60 -17.78 59.60
N THR A 221 34.69 -18.72 59.88
CA THR A 221 34.65 -19.39 61.19
C THR A 221 35.93 -20.17 61.47
N ALA A 222 36.43 -20.93 60.48
CA ALA A 222 37.67 -21.68 60.63
C ALA A 222 38.87 -20.77 60.92
N LEU A 223 38.96 -19.63 60.21
CA LEU A 223 40.01 -18.63 60.43
C LEU A 223 39.95 -18.04 61.85
N ASN A 224 38.76 -17.67 62.33
CA ASN A 224 38.59 -17.13 63.67
C ASN A 224 38.97 -18.15 64.75
N ASN A 225 38.58 -19.41 64.58
CA ASN A 225 38.94 -20.48 65.51
C ASN A 225 40.46 -20.72 65.54
N LEU A 226 41.11 -20.74 64.38
CA LEU A 226 42.56 -20.91 64.29
C LEU A 226 43.30 -19.74 64.93
N SER A 227 42.87 -18.51 64.66
CA SER A 227 43.45 -17.31 65.26
C SER A 227 43.31 -17.30 66.79
N ALA A 228 42.16 -17.73 67.32
CA ALA A 228 41.94 -17.86 68.76
C ALA A 228 42.82 -18.96 69.38
N GLN A 229 42.97 -20.10 68.70
CA GLN A 229 43.84 -21.19 69.14
C GLN A 229 45.31 -20.76 69.17
N GLU A 230 45.80 -20.12 68.10
CA GLU A 230 47.17 -19.61 68.02
C GLU A 230 47.46 -18.60 69.14
N ALA A 231 46.52 -17.69 69.41
CA ALA A 231 46.64 -16.74 70.52
C ALA A 231 46.73 -17.45 71.89
N ASN A 232 45.93 -18.51 72.10
CA ASN A 232 45.96 -19.30 73.33
C ASN A 232 47.28 -20.07 73.48
N ASP A 233 47.74 -20.73 72.42
CA ASP A 233 48.98 -21.51 72.43
C ASP A 233 50.19 -20.60 72.73
N ILE A 234 50.24 -19.40 72.11
CA ILE A 234 51.27 -18.39 72.40
C ILE A 234 51.23 -17.98 73.88
N GLN A 235 50.04 -17.73 74.43
CA GLN A 235 49.88 -17.38 75.85
C GLN A 235 50.37 -18.50 76.78
N VAL A 236 49.97 -19.75 76.51
CA VAL A 236 50.40 -20.94 77.29
C VAL A 236 51.91 -21.10 77.25
N LEU A 237 52.52 -21.05 76.07
CA LEU A 237 53.97 -21.14 75.90
C LEU A 237 54.70 -19.99 76.62
N THR A 238 54.16 -18.76 76.56
CA THR A 238 54.73 -17.59 77.27
C THR A 238 54.71 -17.80 78.78
N THR A 239 53.59 -18.30 79.33
CA THR A 239 53.47 -18.62 80.76
C THR A 239 54.43 -19.73 81.19
N GLN A 240 54.53 -20.81 80.39
CA GLN A 240 55.46 -21.92 80.65
C GLN A 240 56.92 -21.46 80.61
N LEU A 241 57.28 -20.62 79.64
CA LEU A 241 58.62 -20.06 79.52
C LEU A 241 58.98 -19.21 80.74
N ASN A 242 58.09 -18.30 81.16
CA ASN A 242 58.29 -17.46 82.34
C ASN A 242 58.44 -18.30 83.61
N THR A 243 57.60 -19.32 83.78
CA THR A 243 57.68 -20.24 84.93
C THR A 243 59.03 -20.96 84.97
N THR A 244 59.49 -21.46 83.82
CA THR A 244 60.78 -22.14 83.68
C THR A 244 61.94 -21.18 83.93
N SER A 245 61.88 -19.97 83.39
CA SER A 245 62.89 -18.92 83.61
C SER A 245 63.03 -18.58 85.09
N ASN A 246 61.92 -18.34 85.80
CA ASN A 246 61.93 -18.05 87.23
C ASN A 246 62.50 -19.21 88.05
N TYR A 247 62.14 -20.45 87.69
CA TYR A 247 62.71 -21.64 88.33
C TYR A 247 64.23 -21.71 88.14
N LEU A 248 64.73 -21.50 86.91
CA LEU A 248 66.16 -21.49 86.62
C LEU A 248 66.88 -20.35 87.33
N GLU A 249 66.29 -19.15 87.38
CA GLU A 249 66.85 -18.00 88.10
C GLU A 249 67.00 -18.28 89.60
N ASN A 250 65.97 -18.89 90.22
CA ASN A 250 66.03 -19.33 91.61
C ASN A 250 67.12 -20.39 91.84
N GLN A 251 67.24 -21.37 90.94
CA GLN A 251 68.28 -22.40 91.02
C GLN A 251 69.69 -21.81 90.89
N ILE A 252 69.90 -20.89 89.95
CA ILE A 252 71.17 -20.16 89.79
C ILE A 252 71.49 -19.36 91.07
N SER A 253 70.50 -18.68 91.64
CA SER A 253 70.65 -17.91 92.89
C SER A 253 71.06 -18.80 94.06
N PHE A 254 70.41 -19.95 94.22
CA PHE A 254 70.74 -20.95 95.24
C PHE A 254 72.18 -21.45 95.08
N VAL A 255 72.55 -21.93 93.88
CA VAL A 255 73.90 -22.42 93.59
C VAL A 255 74.95 -21.33 93.81
N LYS A 256 74.65 -20.07 93.44
CA LYS A 256 75.54 -18.94 93.69
C LYS A 256 75.73 -18.69 95.19
N SER A 257 74.66 -18.73 95.99
CA SER A 257 74.73 -18.58 97.44
C SER A 257 75.55 -19.72 98.07
N ASP A 258 75.30 -20.96 97.66
CA ASP A 258 76.01 -22.13 98.13
C ASP A 258 77.51 -22.07 97.80
N LEU A 259 77.85 -21.61 96.59
CA LEU A 259 79.25 -21.39 96.17
C LEU A 259 79.95 -20.31 97.01
N VAL A 260 79.26 -19.21 97.34
CA VAL A 260 79.79 -18.16 98.21
C VAL A 260 80.00 -18.69 99.64
N ASN A 261 79.04 -19.43 100.17
CA ASN A 261 79.14 -20.04 101.51
C ASN A 261 80.31 -21.03 101.56
N THR A 262 80.42 -21.92 100.59
CA THR A 262 81.53 -22.88 100.46
C THR A 262 82.87 -22.16 100.35
N ARG A 263 82.97 -21.09 99.53
CA ARG A 263 84.19 -20.27 99.43
C ARG A 263 84.57 -19.65 100.78
N ASN A 264 83.60 -19.10 101.50
CA ASN A 264 83.83 -18.45 102.80
C ASN A 264 84.26 -19.49 103.84
N GLN A 265 83.61 -20.65 103.88
CA GLN A 265 84.02 -21.78 104.74
C GLN A 265 85.46 -22.19 104.42
N LEU A 266 85.78 -22.44 103.15
CA LEU A 266 87.13 -22.82 102.74
C LEU A 266 88.17 -21.74 103.09
N THR A 267 87.83 -20.46 102.91
CA THR A 267 88.71 -19.33 103.26
C THR A 267 88.95 -19.27 104.77
N ASN A 268 87.91 -19.45 105.58
CA ASN A 268 88.02 -19.51 107.03
C ASN A 268 88.85 -20.71 107.48
N ASP A 269 88.62 -21.89 106.88
CA ASP A 269 89.37 -23.11 107.19
C ASP A 269 90.85 -22.96 106.85
N ILE A 270 91.18 -22.38 105.68
CA ILE A 270 92.55 -22.05 105.29
C ILE A 270 93.17 -21.05 106.26
N SER A 271 92.44 -19.98 106.63
CA SER A 271 92.92 -18.96 107.58
C SER A 271 93.20 -19.56 108.95
N ASN A 272 92.27 -20.35 109.49
CA ASN A 272 92.40 -21.02 110.78
C ASN A 272 93.57 -22.00 110.76
N THR A 273 93.71 -22.80 109.70
CA THR A 273 94.83 -23.73 109.52
C THR A 273 96.16 -23.00 109.44
N LYS A 274 96.22 -21.87 108.70
CA LYS A 274 97.41 -21.01 108.63
C LYS A 274 97.79 -20.48 110.00
N THR A 275 96.84 -19.92 110.77
CA THR A 275 97.10 -19.41 112.12
C THR A 275 97.56 -20.52 113.07
N ALA A 276 96.95 -21.71 112.99
CA ALA A 276 97.37 -22.86 113.79
C ALA A 276 98.82 -23.28 113.44
N LEU A 277 99.17 -23.32 112.16
CA LEU A 277 100.53 -23.57 111.69
C LEU A 277 101.51 -22.49 112.17
N GLU A 278 101.17 -21.21 112.04
CA GLU A 278 102.00 -20.10 112.55
C GLU A 278 102.22 -20.20 114.07
N SER A 279 101.18 -20.57 114.83
CA SER A 279 101.28 -20.79 116.28
C SER A 279 102.18 -21.99 116.63
N GLN A 280 102.04 -23.10 115.89
CA GLN A 280 102.91 -24.26 116.05
C GLN A 280 104.36 -23.92 115.70
N ILE A 281 104.61 -23.18 114.62
CA ILE A 281 105.94 -22.69 114.24
C ILE A 281 106.51 -21.81 115.35
N ASN A 282 105.76 -20.84 115.88
CA ASN A 282 106.21 -19.97 116.97
C ASN A 282 106.51 -20.77 118.24
N THR A 283 105.70 -21.76 118.57
CA THR A 283 105.93 -22.65 119.72
C THR A 283 107.21 -23.46 119.54
N VAL A 284 107.42 -24.06 118.37
CA VAL A 284 108.65 -24.79 118.03
C VAL A 284 109.85 -23.84 118.05
N ASN A 285 109.72 -22.64 117.49
CA ASN A 285 110.78 -21.64 117.48
C ASN A 285 111.15 -21.18 118.89
N ASN A 286 110.17 -20.93 119.76
CA ASN A 286 110.36 -20.59 121.18
C ASN A 286 110.98 -21.75 121.96
N ARG A 287 110.59 -23.00 121.69
CA ARG A 287 111.22 -24.18 122.30
C ARG A 287 112.64 -24.37 121.80
N ALA A 288 112.92 -24.14 120.52
CA ALA A 288 114.26 -24.21 119.95
C ALA A 288 115.18 -23.12 120.53
N THR A 289 114.68 -21.88 120.68
CA THR A 289 115.43 -20.80 121.35
C THR A 289 115.61 -21.04 122.85
N THR A 290 114.61 -21.57 123.55
CA THR A 290 114.74 -21.98 124.96
C THR A 290 115.72 -23.14 125.11
N ALA A 291 115.68 -24.13 124.23
CA ALA A 291 116.63 -25.24 124.21
C ALA A 291 118.05 -24.78 123.83
N ALA A 292 118.20 -23.79 122.95
CA ALA A 292 119.48 -23.14 122.68
C ALA A 292 119.99 -22.41 123.93
N TRP A 293 119.13 -21.67 124.64
CA TRP A 293 119.46 -21.02 125.91
C TRP A 293 119.85 -22.02 127.01
N ILE A 294 119.11 -23.12 127.16
CA ILE A 294 119.42 -24.20 128.10
C ILE A 294 120.68 -24.96 127.67
N GLY A 295 120.92 -25.13 126.36
CA GLY A 295 122.14 -25.74 125.83
C GLY A 295 123.39 -24.91 126.18
N VAL A 296 123.30 -23.59 126.08
CA VAL A 296 124.36 -22.68 126.55
C VAL A 296 124.55 -22.77 128.07
N ALA A 297 123.45 -22.85 128.85
CA ALA A 297 123.52 -22.99 130.30
C ALA A 297 124.03 -24.39 130.77
N GLY A 298 123.69 -25.46 130.03
CA GLY A 298 124.07 -26.83 130.34
C GLY A 298 125.54 -27.14 130.06
N ILE A 299 126.14 -26.50 129.05
CA ILE A 299 127.59 -26.60 128.79
C ILE A 299 128.40 -25.93 129.91
N ALA A 300 127.87 -24.88 130.55
CA ALA A 300 128.55 -24.24 131.68
C ALA A 300 128.57 -25.10 132.96
N VAL A 301 127.55 -25.96 133.17
CA VAL A 301 127.44 -26.81 134.37
C VAL A 301 128.08 -28.19 134.17
N GLY A 302 128.08 -28.71 132.94
CA GLY A 302 128.68 -30.01 132.60
C GLY A 302 130.20 -30.09 132.73
N THR A 303 130.91 -28.97 132.64
CA THR A 303 132.38 -28.94 132.82
C THR A 303 132.79 -29.02 134.29
N PHE A 304 131.96 -28.55 135.23
CA PHE A 304 132.28 -28.60 136.66
C PHE A 304 132.12 -30.01 137.27
N ALA A 305 131.16 -30.80 136.81
CA ALA A 305 130.86 -32.12 137.40
C ALA A 305 131.84 -33.23 136.95
N LEU A 306 132.39 -33.15 135.73
CA LEU A 306 133.36 -34.12 135.21
C LEU A 306 134.77 -33.97 135.80
N GLY A 307 135.14 -32.76 136.27
CA GLY A 307 136.40 -32.54 136.97
C GLY A 307 136.46 -33.22 138.34
N ILE A 308 135.34 -33.25 139.07
CA ILE A 308 135.28 -33.83 140.43
C ILE A 308 135.25 -35.37 140.38
N PHE A 309 134.63 -35.96 139.36
CA PHE A 309 134.57 -37.42 139.20
C PHE A 309 135.92 -38.06 138.84
N LEU A 310 136.76 -37.37 138.06
CA LEU A 310 138.10 -37.88 137.71
C LEU A 310 139.10 -37.78 138.89
N TYR A 311 138.91 -36.87 139.84
CA TYR A 311 139.72 -36.81 141.06
C TYR A 311 139.50 -38.02 141.98
N TRP A 312 138.28 -38.55 142.02
CA TRP A 312 137.91 -39.64 142.93
C TRP A 312 138.41 -41.02 142.48
N VAL A 313 138.57 -41.24 141.16
CA VAL A 313 138.98 -42.53 140.59
C VAL A 313 140.48 -42.83 140.81
N TRP A 314 141.32 -41.82 141.09
CA TRP A 314 142.77 -42.05 141.22
C TRP A 314 143.24 -42.43 142.64
N TYR A 315 142.41 -42.30 143.68
CA TYR A 315 142.88 -42.43 145.06
C TYR A 315 142.73 -43.82 145.72
N LEU A 316 142.13 -44.82 145.06
CA LEU A 316 141.63 -46.01 145.78
C LEU A 316 142.05 -47.40 145.29
N PHE A 317 143.11 -47.53 144.47
CA PHE A 317 143.78 -48.83 144.30
C PHE A 317 145.32 -48.70 144.19
N PRO A 318 146.08 -49.16 145.19
CA PRO A 318 147.54 -49.22 145.17
C PRO A 318 148.06 -50.59 144.69
N GLN A 319 149.19 -50.58 143.96
CA GLN A 319 150.46 -51.29 144.25
C GLN A 319 151.38 -51.29 143.01
N TYR A 320 152.30 -50.32 142.98
CA TYR A 320 153.70 -50.28 142.49
C TYR A 320 154.08 -48.87 142.04
#